data_AF-A0A7L1ECM0-F1
#
_entry.id   AF-A0A7L1ECM0-F1
#
_cell.length_a   1.000
_cell.length_b   1.000
_cell.length_c   1.000
_cell.angle_alpha   90.00
_cell.angle_beta   90.00
_cell.angle_gamma   90.00
#
_symmetry.space_group_name_H-M   'P 1'
#
loop_
_entity.id
_entity.type
_entity.pdbx_description
1 polymer ?
#
loop_
_entity_poly.entity_id
_entity_poly.type
_entity_poly.pdbx_seq_one_letter_code
_entity_poly.pdbx_strand_id
1 'polypeptide(L)'
;PVFAGMNGSAIENFSCVIYNIFLMNCTWQAGRDAPADTQYFLYWQESRDEEEMECELYIKDEHFRNTGCIFQNVRIGLEEAYFLVNGSSKDSLIQFYDEYIDLYKIEILPAPLNVIADCPRGSADCIITWHPPFPSREEDAGCFQYEISIQNK
;
A
#
# COMPACT_ATOMS: atom_id res chain seq x y z
N PRO A 1 -6.71 -19.41 18.98
CA PRO A 1 -5.32 -19.07 18.63
C PRO A 1 -4.50 -18.82 19.90
N VAL A 2 -3.41 -19.57 20.10
CA VAL A 2 -2.47 -19.30 21.18
C VAL A 2 -1.67 -18.08 20.74
N PHE A 3 -1.88 -16.93 21.39
CA PHE A 3 -1.05 -15.74 21.17
C PHE A 3 0.35 -16.06 21.68
N ALA A 4 1.21 -16.57 20.79
CA ALA A 4 2.60 -16.82 21.10
C ALA A 4 3.31 -15.45 21.14
N GLY A 5 3.45 -14.88 22.33
CA GLY A 5 4.12 -13.60 22.53
C GLY A 5 3.57 -12.81 23.72
N MET A 6 4.31 -11.78 24.12
CA MET A 6 3.88 -10.83 25.14
C MET A 6 2.64 -10.06 24.64
N ASN A 7 1.57 -10.02 25.43
CA ASN A 7 0.37 -9.27 25.06
C ASN A 7 0.68 -7.79 24.88
N GLY A 8 0.14 -7.17 23.83
CA GLY A 8 0.40 -5.76 23.49
C GLY A 8 1.76 -5.48 22.84
N SER A 9 2.53 -6.52 22.50
CA SER A 9 3.83 -6.36 21.82
C SER A 9 3.76 -6.38 20.30
N ALA A 10 2.66 -6.89 19.73
CA ALA A 10 2.40 -6.81 18.29
C ALA A 10 2.26 -5.36 17.84
N ILE A 11 2.55 -5.11 16.57
CA ILE A 11 2.39 -3.78 15.98
C ILE A 11 0.92 -3.31 16.01
N GLU A 12 0.73 -1.99 15.94
CA GLU A 12 -0.59 -1.35 15.86
C GLU A 12 -0.68 -0.47 14.61
N ASN A 13 -1.91 -0.18 14.15
CA ASN A 13 -2.17 0.74 13.04
C ASN A 13 -1.39 0.40 11.76
N PHE A 14 -1.39 -0.88 11.38
CA PHE A 14 -0.82 -1.33 10.12
C PHE A 14 -1.63 -0.76 8.95
N SER A 15 -0.95 -0.18 7.97
CA SER A 15 -1.56 0.35 6.76
C SER A 15 -0.57 0.34 5.62
N CYS A 16 -1.02 -0.05 4.43
CA CYS A 16 -0.25 -0.01 3.20
C CYS A 16 -0.93 0.85 2.14
N VAL A 17 -0.13 1.41 1.24
CA VAL A 17 -0.57 2.17 0.06
C VAL A 17 0.32 1.82 -1.13
N ILE A 18 -0.29 1.54 -2.28
CA ILE A 18 0.40 1.39 -3.55
C ILE A 18 0.32 2.72 -4.32
N TYR A 19 1.46 3.18 -4.84
CA TYR A 19 1.57 4.45 -5.55
C TYR A 19 2.66 4.35 -6.63
N ASN A 20 2.68 5.32 -7.56
CA ASN A 20 3.63 5.34 -8.67
C ASN A 20 3.70 3.99 -9.42
N ILE A 21 2.54 3.34 -9.61
CA ILE A 21 2.33 2.10 -10.37
C ILE A 21 2.85 0.83 -9.67
N PHE A 22 4.00 0.85 -8.98
CA PHE A 22 4.60 -0.39 -8.47
C PHE A 22 5.32 -0.27 -7.12
N LEU A 23 5.19 0.89 -6.45
CA LEU A 23 5.76 1.09 -5.11
C LEU A 23 4.68 0.85 -4.07
N MET A 24 4.97 0.04 -3.05
CA MET A 24 4.10 -0.13 -1.90
C MET A 24 4.78 0.37 -0.64
N ASN A 25 4.14 1.31 0.07
CA ASN A 25 4.59 1.80 1.36
C ASN A 25 3.65 1.29 2.45
N CYS A 26 4.20 0.50 3.35
CA CYS A 26 3.52 0.01 4.55
C CYS A 26 4.09 0.70 5.78
N THR A 27 3.23 1.08 6.72
CA THR A 27 3.61 1.72 7.98
C THR A 27 2.86 1.10 9.14
N TRP A 28 3.46 1.17 10.33
CA TRP A 28 2.86 0.71 11.57
C TRP A 28 3.45 1.44 12.77
N GLN A 29 2.78 1.30 13.90
CA GLN A 29 3.27 1.73 15.21
C GLN A 29 3.76 0.51 15.98
N ALA A 30 4.78 0.71 16.81
CA ALA A 30 5.21 -0.32 17.73
C ALA A 30 4.09 -0.65 18.74
N GLY A 31 4.03 -1.91 19.16
CA GLY A 31 3.12 -2.32 20.23
C GLY A 31 3.35 -1.53 21.51
N ARG A 32 2.27 -1.17 22.20
CA ARG A 32 2.32 -0.35 23.41
C ARG A 32 3.16 -0.98 24.52
N ASP A 33 3.13 -2.30 24.60
CA ASP A 33 3.84 -3.08 25.60
C ASP A 33 5.10 -3.75 25.02
N ALA A 34 5.49 -3.41 23.79
CA ALA A 34 6.69 -3.94 23.17
C ALA A 34 7.96 -3.43 23.89
N PRO A 35 8.88 -4.32 24.28
CA PRO A 35 10.18 -3.95 24.84
C PRO A 35 10.94 -2.92 23.99
N ALA A 36 11.76 -2.09 24.63
CA ALA A 36 12.54 -1.05 23.97
C ALA A 36 13.51 -1.59 22.90
N ASP A 37 13.99 -2.83 23.07
CA ASP A 37 14.90 -3.51 22.15
C ASP A 37 14.19 -4.28 21.03
N THR A 38 12.85 -4.20 20.94
CA THR A 38 12.07 -4.89 19.91
C THR A 38 12.44 -4.38 18.53
N GLN A 39 12.70 -5.31 17.60
CA GLN A 39 12.83 -5.05 16.17
C GLN A 39 11.74 -5.81 15.41
N TYR A 40 11.09 -5.14 14.45
CA TYR A 40 10.02 -5.72 13.63
C TYR A 40 10.50 -6.08 12.23
N PHE A 41 9.88 -7.10 11.63
CA PHE A 41 10.22 -7.58 10.29
C PHE A 41 8.93 -7.84 9.52
N LEU A 42 8.79 -7.23 8.35
CA LEU A 42 7.60 -7.38 7.51
C LEU A 42 7.90 -8.34 6.37
N TYR A 43 6.97 -9.27 6.19
CA TYR A 43 6.93 -10.24 5.12
C TYR A 43 5.58 -10.13 4.41
N TRP A 44 5.56 -10.36 3.10
CA TRP A 44 4.30 -10.41 2.36
C TRP A 44 4.33 -11.47 1.25
N GLN A 45 3.15 -11.92 0.85
CA GLN A 45 2.92 -12.85 -0.26
C GLN A 45 1.87 -12.23 -1.20
N GLU A 46 2.14 -12.20 -2.50
CA GLU A 46 1.20 -11.68 -3.50
C GLU A 46 -0.07 -12.55 -3.59
N SER A 47 0.08 -13.86 -3.47
CA SER A 47 -1.01 -14.84 -3.41
C SER A 47 -0.62 -16.03 -2.54
N ARG A 48 -1.58 -16.92 -2.23
CA ARG A 48 -1.35 -18.07 -1.34
C ARG A 48 -0.29 -19.06 -1.83
N ASP A 49 -0.10 -19.12 -3.15
CA ASP A 49 0.80 -20.08 -3.79
C ASP A 49 2.19 -19.46 -4.08
N GLU A 50 2.39 -18.18 -3.77
CA GLU A 50 3.64 -17.47 -4.01
C GLU A 50 4.59 -17.47 -2.82
N GLU A 51 5.88 -17.26 -3.13
CA GLU A 51 6.92 -17.19 -2.12
C GLU A 51 6.78 -15.95 -1.24
N GLU A 52 7.13 -16.10 0.03
CA GLU A 52 7.17 -14.98 0.97
C GLU A 52 8.34 -14.05 0.64
N MET A 53 8.05 -12.75 0.52
CA MET A 53 9.01 -11.69 0.29
C MET A 53 9.23 -10.87 1.57
N GLU A 54 10.47 -10.81 2.04
CA GLU A 54 10.83 -9.88 3.11
C GLU A 54 10.92 -8.44 2.56
N CYS A 55 10.61 -7.48 3.43
CA CYS A 55 10.82 -6.06 3.18
C CYS A 55 12.21 -5.74 2.60
N GLU A 56 12.22 -5.03 1.46
CA GLU A 56 13.44 -4.60 0.79
C GLU A 56 14.06 -3.36 1.44
N LEU A 57 13.22 -2.40 1.84
CA LEU A 57 13.65 -1.10 2.36
C LEU A 57 12.84 -0.71 3.60
N TYR A 58 13.39 -1.00 4.77
CA TYR A 58 12.75 -0.62 6.04
C TYR A 58 12.81 0.88 6.30
N ILE A 59 11.67 1.42 6.73
CA ILE A 59 11.54 2.75 7.33
C ILE A 59 11.77 2.60 8.83
N LYS A 60 12.65 3.44 9.39
CA LYS A 60 13.04 3.35 10.80
C LYS A 60 12.64 4.60 11.56
N ASP A 61 12.28 4.41 12.82
CA ASP A 61 12.07 5.49 13.77
C ASP A 61 13.40 6.04 14.34
N GLU A 62 13.29 7.00 15.27
CA GLU A 62 14.43 7.61 15.97
C GLU A 62 15.26 6.60 16.80
N HIS A 63 14.69 5.45 17.15
CA HIS A 63 15.33 4.37 17.90
C HIS A 63 15.84 3.24 16.99
N PHE A 64 15.90 3.46 15.68
CA PHE A 64 16.30 2.48 14.67
C PHE A 64 15.40 1.23 14.62
N ARG A 65 14.18 1.33 15.13
CA ARG A 65 13.16 0.29 15.01
C ARG A 65 12.44 0.42 13.69
N ASN A 66 12.23 -0.70 13.01
CA ASN A 66 11.46 -0.79 11.79
C ASN A 66 9.99 -0.46 12.10
N THR A 67 9.50 0.61 11.51
CA THR A 67 8.12 1.13 11.65
C THR A 67 7.41 1.27 10.30
N GLY A 68 8.07 0.82 9.23
CA GLY A 68 7.50 0.77 7.91
C GLY A 68 8.40 0.02 6.94
N CYS A 69 7.90 -0.14 5.73
CA CYS A 69 8.58 -0.80 4.64
C CYS A 69 8.21 -0.15 3.31
N ILE A 70 9.17 -0.13 2.38
CA ILE A 70 8.92 0.14 0.97
C ILE A 70 9.28 -1.10 0.17
N PHE A 71 8.32 -1.63 -0.58
CA PHE A 71 8.53 -2.67 -1.60
C PHE A 71 8.59 -2.03 -2.98
N GLN A 72 9.44 -2.58 -3.85
CA GLN A 72 9.55 -2.21 -5.24
C GLN A 72 8.97 -3.31 -6.13
N ASN A 73 8.50 -2.93 -7.33
CA ASN A 73 8.00 -3.85 -8.35
C ASN A 73 6.78 -4.68 -7.93
N VAL A 74 5.93 -4.13 -7.05
CA VAL A 74 4.69 -4.78 -6.62
C VAL A 74 3.72 -4.90 -7.79
N ARG A 75 3.10 -6.06 -7.92
CA ARG A 75 2.05 -6.34 -8.89
C ARG A 75 0.73 -6.53 -8.15
N ILE A 76 -0.34 -6.00 -8.74
CA ILE A 76 -1.68 -6.15 -8.18
C ILE A 76 -2.33 -7.38 -8.83
N GLY A 77 -2.27 -8.49 -8.11
CA GLY A 77 -2.98 -9.73 -8.42
C GLY A 77 -4.50 -9.62 -8.22
N LEU A 78 -5.21 -10.70 -8.55
CA LEU A 78 -6.66 -10.83 -8.30
C LEU A 78 -6.98 -11.41 -6.91
N GLU A 79 -5.99 -12.00 -6.24
CA GLU A 79 -6.14 -12.61 -4.91
C GLU A 79 -5.73 -11.64 -3.80
N GLU A 80 -6.16 -11.94 -2.57
CA GLU A 80 -5.74 -11.21 -1.39
C GLU A 80 -4.26 -11.50 -1.09
N ALA A 81 -3.47 -10.44 -0.93
CA ALA A 81 -2.10 -10.55 -0.47
C ALA A 81 -2.08 -10.78 1.05
N TYR A 82 -1.17 -11.63 1.51
CA TYR A 82 -0.98 -11.90 2.94
C TYR A 82 0.20 -11.09 3.47
N PHE A 83 0.02 -10.40 4.59
CA PHE A 83 1.04 -9.62 5.28
C PHE A 83 1.29 -10.21 6.66
N LEU A 84 2.56 -10.33 7.03
CA LEU A 84 3.00 -10.83 8.34
C LEU A 84 4.09 -9.92 8.90
N VAL A 85 3.85 -9.34 10.08
CA VAL A 85 4.85 -8.59 10.83
C VAL A 85 5.24 -9.37 12.07
N ASN A 86 6.47 -9.87 12.08
CA ASN A 86 7.09 -10.52 13.22
C ASN A 86 7.92 -9.54 14.05
N GLY A 87 8.25 -9.93 15.29
CA GLY A 87 9.12 -9.15 16.15
C GLY A 87 10.17 -10.00 16.85
N SER A 88 11.32 -9.39 17.14
CA SER A 88 12.41 -9.99 17.90
C SER A 88 12.85 -9.06 19.03
N SER A 89 13.05 -9.62 20.22
CA SER A 89 13.62 -8.97 21.41
C SER A 89 14.51 -9.99 22.13
N LYS A 90 15.44 -9.54 22.96
CA LYS A 90 16.42 -10.41 23.64
C LYS A 90 15.76 -11.39 24.60
N ASP A 91 14.82 -10.90 25.40
CA ASP A 91 14.29 -11.62 26.56
C ASP A 91 12.79 -11.90 26.47
N SER A 92 12.12 -11.42 25.42
CA SER A 92 10.67 -11.51 25.26
C SER A 92 10.28 -12.00 23.88
N LEU A 93 9.36 -12.97 23.85
CA LEU A 93 8.68 -13.36 22.61
C LEU A 93 7.72 -12.24 22.22
N ILE A 94 7.84 -11.75 20.99
CA ILE A 94 6.98 -10.69 20.47
C ILE A 94 5.85 -11.32 19.69
N GLN A 95 4.63 -10.86 19.94
CA GLN A 95 3.46 -11.30 19.22
C GLN A 95 3.51 -10.78 17.78
N PHE A 96 3.18 -11.63 16.81
CA PHE A 96 3.08 -11.23 15.42
C PHE A 96 1.74 -10.54 15.11
N TYR A 97 1.72 -9.78 14.02
CA TYR A 97 0.53 -9.23 13.39
C TYR A 97 0.40 -9.82 11.99
N ASP A 98 -0.81 -10.20 11.58
CA ASP A 98 -1.08 -10.68 10.24
C ASP A 98 -2.39 -10.12 9.68
N GLU A 99 -2.46 -9.93 8.37
CA GLU A 99 -3.64 -9.41 7.67
C GLU A 99 -3.67 -9.85 6.21
N TYR A 100 -4.88 -10.05 5.67
CA TYR A 100 -5.12 -10.23 4.24
C TYR A 100 -5.65 -8.93 3.65
N ILE A 101 -5.04 -8.46 2.56
CA ILE A 101 -5.41 -7.18 1.92
C ILE A 101 -5.60 -7.39 0.42
N ASP A 102 -6.76 -6.95 -0.08
CA ASP A 102 -6.99 -6.73 -1.51
C ASP A 102 -6.15 -5.54 -2.00
N LEU A 103 -5.08 -5.79 -2.75
CA LEU A 103 -4.14 -4.74 -3.17
C LEU A 103 -4.78 -3.62 -4.00
N TYR A 104 -5.80 -3.94 -4.82
CA TYR A 104 -6.52 -2.93 -5.61
C TYR A 104 -7.29 -1.91 -4.74
N LYS A 105 -7.61 -2.24 -3.48
CA LYS A 105 -8.28 -1.30 -2.56
C LYS A 105 -7.33 -0.27 -1.95
N ILE A 106 -6.03 -0.54 -1.97
CA ILE A 106 -4.99 0.33 -1.41
C ILE A 106 -4.14 1.02 -2.49
N GLU A 107 -4.51 0.87 -3.76
CA GLU A 107 -3.88 1.59 -4.87
C GLU A 107 -4.36 3.04 -4.95
N ILE A 108 -3.40 3.96 -4.98
CA ILE A 108 -3.64 5.35 -5.35
C ILE A 108 -3.50 5.46 -6.87
N LEU A 109 -4.64 5.53 -7.54
CA LEU A 109 -4.69 5.76 -8.98
C LEU A 109 -4.12 7.15 -9.32
N PRO A 110 -3.18 7.25 -10.28
CA PRO A 110 -2.69 8.54 -10.72
C PRO A 110 -3.76 9.31 -11.48
N ALA A 111 -3.55 10.62 -11.65
CA ALA A 111 -4.45 11.45 -12.43
C ALA A 111 -4.52 10.99 -13.91
N PRO A 112 -5.65 11.26 -14.61
CA PRO A 112 -5.76 11.01 -16.04
C PRO A 112 -4.66 11.71 -16.83
N LEU A 113 -4.23 11.09 -17.92
CA LEU A 113 -3.14 11.59 -18.76
C LEU A 113 -3.70 12.34 -19.97
N ASN A 114 -2.91 13.28 -20.51
CA ASN A 114 -3.23 14.01 -21.74
C ASN A 114 -4.64 14.63 -21.74
N VAL A 115 -4.98 15.37 -20.68
CA VAL A 115 -6.24 16.12 -20.61
C VAL A 115 -6.17 17.28 -21.61
N ILE A 116 -6.94 17.18 -22.69
CA ILE A 116 -6.99 18.16 -23.79
C ILE A 116 -8.42 18.70 -23.89
N ALA A 117 -8.55 20.02 -23.96
CA ALA A 117 -9.81 20.68 -24.27
C ALA A 117 -9.72 21.32 -25.66
N ASP A 118 -10.55 20.84 -26.58
CA ASP A 118 -10.74 21.44 -27.89
C ASP A 118 -11.99 22.32 -27.87
N CYS A 119 -11.78 23.63 -27.95
CA CYS A 119 -12.83 24.65 -27.94
C CYS A 119 -12.73 25.50 -29.21
N PRO A 120 -13.34 25.05 -30.33
CA PRO A 120 -13.27 25.77 -31.60
C PRO A 120 -13.83 27.19 -31.49
N ARG A 121 -13.16 28.17 -32.11
CA ARG A 121 -13.63 29.57 -32.10
C ARG A 121 -15.00 29.68 -32.78
N GLY A 122 -15.96 30.28 -32.07
CA GLY A 122 -17.32 30.45 -32.56
C GLY A 122 -18.24 29.24 -32.30
N SER A 123 -17.74 28.18 -31.67
CA SER A 123 -18.54 27.09 -31.12
C SER A 123 -19.03 27.44 -29.71
N ALA A 124 -20.23 26.97 -29.35
CA ALA A 124 -20.70 26.96 -27.96
C ALA A 124 -20.24 25.69 -27.20
N ASP A 125 -19.78 24.68 -27.94
CA ASP A 125 -19.39 23.38 -27.42
C ASP A 125 -17.86 23.26 -27.37
N CYS A 126 -17.37 22.64 -26.28
CA CYS A 126 -15.99 22.19 -26.11
C CYS A 126 -15.96 20.68 -25.94
N ILE A 127 -14.97 20.02 -26.53
CA ILE A 127 -14.72 18.58 -26.33
C ILE A 127 -13.52 18.44 -25.41
N ILE A 128 -13.70 17.74 -24.30
CA ILE A 128 -12.62 17.41 -23.36
C ILE A 128 -12.31 15.92 -23.50
N THR A 129 -11.06 15.60 -23.81
CA THR A 129 -10.57 14.22 -23.95
C THR A 129 -9.40 13.98 -23.00
N TRP A 130 -9.27 12.74 -22.55
CA TRP A 130 -8.15 12.29 -21.72
C TRP A 130 -7.87 10.81 -21.99
N HIS A 131 -6.68 10.37 -21.60
CA HIS A 131 -6.34 8.96 -21.50
C HIS A 131 -6.53 8.50 -20.05
N PRO A 132 -6.96 7.24 -19.83
CA PRO A 132 -6.97 6.67 -18.49
C PRO A 132 -5.56 6.70 -17.90
N PRO A 133 -5.43 6.76 -16.55
CA PRO A 133 -4.15 6.51 -15.93
C PRO A 133 -3.63 5.12 -16.31
N PHE A 134 -2.32 4.92 -16.35
CA PHE A 134 -1.75 3.58 -16.42
C PHE A 134 -2.00 2.90 -15.07
N PRO A 135 -2.88 1.90 -14.99
CA PRO A 135 -3.06 1.17 -13.74
C PRO A 135 -1.85 0.26 -13.55
N SER A 136 -1.57 -0.13 -12.31
CA SER A 136 -0.63 -1.20 -12.00
C SER A 136 -1.11 -2.59 -12.50
N ARG A 137 -2.40 -2.69 -12.86
CA ARG A 137 -3.06 -3.87 -13.41
C ARG A 137 -3.49 -3.64 -14.86
N GLU A 138 -3.56 -4.71 -15.67
CA GLU A 138 -4.37 -4.69 -16.90
C GLU A 138 -5.85 -4.69 -16.50
N GLU A 139 -6.42 -3.51 -16.27
CA GLU A 139 -7.86 -3.35 -16.05
C GLU A 139 -8.62 -3.06 -17.33
N ASP A 140 -9.82 -3.65 -17.43
CA ASP A 140 -10.81 -3.25 -18.42
C ASP A 140 -11.16 -1.77 -18.21
N ALA A 141 -11.19 -1.00 -19.30
CA ALA A 141 -11.40 0.45 -19.29
C ALA A 141 -12.71 0.87 -18.60
N GLY A 142 -13.65 -0.05 -18.40
CA GLY A 142 -14.92 0.14 -17.71
C GLY A 142 -14.84 0.32 -16.18
N CYS A 143 -13.67 0.13 -15.54
CA CYS A 143 -13.55 0.23 -14.08
C CYS A 143 -13.34 1.65 -13.56
N PHE A 144 -13.00 2.60 -14.44
CA PHE A 144 -12.72 3.99 -14.04
C PHE A 144 -13.98 4.85 -13.98
N GLN A 145 -14.15 5.55 -12.86
CA GLN A 145 -15.11 6.64 -12.72
C GLN A 145 -14.36 7.97 -12.66
N TYR A 146 -14.79 8.95 -13.46
CA TYR A 146 -14.14 10.24 -13.59
C TYR A 146 -15.01 11.37 -13.05
N GLU A 147 -14.38 12.37 -12.44
CA GLU A 147 -14.99 13.64 -12.06
C GLU A 147 -14.32 14.78 -12.86
N ILE A 148 -15.13 15.68 -13.40
CA ILE A 148 -14.66 16.86 -14.14
C ILE A 148 -15.08 18.11 -13.39
N SER A 149 -14.11 18.92 -12.96
CA SER A 149 -14.35 20.21 -12.33
C SER A 149 -14.04 21.34 -13.32
N ILE A 150 -15.08 22.08 -13.73
CA ILE A 150 -14.95 23.22 -14.65
C ILE A 150 -15.18 24.51 -13.85
N GLN A 151 -14.19 25.39 -13.84
CA GLN A 151 -14.27 26.69 -13.17
C GLN A 151 -14.22 27.81 -14.22
N ASN A 152 -15.26 28.64 -14.27
CA ASN A 152 -15.20 29.91 -14.98
C ASN A 152 -14.43 30.93 -14.12
N LYS A 153 -13.47 31.61 -14.74
CA LYS A 153 -12.79 32.76 -14.13
C LYS A 153 -13.56 34.05 -14.39
#